data_AF-A0A4P2VQE5-F1
#
_entry.id   AF-A0A4P2VQE5-F1
#
_cell.length_a   1.000
_cell.length_b   1.000
_cell.length_c   1.000
_cell.angle_alpha   90.00
_cell.angle_beta   90.00
_cell.angle_gamma   90.00
#
_symmetry.space_group_name_H-M   'P 1'
#
loop_
_entity.id
_entity.type
_entity.pdbx_description
1 polymer ?
#
loop_
_entity_poly.entity_id
_entity_poly.type
_entity_poly.pdbx_seq_one_letter_code
_entity_poly.pdbx_strand_id
1 'polypeptide(L)'
;MKKISLSIVCLFFIQFSFIGNSYCLNHEKNKNVDECQDLKCVRTNIDEINKKIVLLLSERMQYVIQAGNIKLKNNIATAEDKLRASQVINQAEKFGIENSLPPGFTKKVFEEIVKGSMLYEQKDMDKRKVKD
;
A
#
# COMPACT_ATOMS: atom_id res chain seq x y z
N MET A 1 17.06 13.31 58.27
CA MET A 1 18.42 12.76 58.14
C MET A 1 18.45 11.31 58.61
N LYS A 2 18.56 10.35 57.69
CA LYS A 2 19.12 9.01 57.93
C LYS A 2 19.50 8.45 56.55
N LYS A 3 20.79 8.18 56.38
CA LYS A 3 21.40 7.63 55.15
C LYS A 3 21.07 6.15 55.06
N ILE A 4 20.74 5.65 53.87
CA ILE A 4 20.87 4.22 53.55
C ILE A 4 21.72 4.15 52.27
N SER A 5 22.78 3.34 52.37
CA SER A 5 23.88 3.19 51.44
C SER A 5 23.60 2.10 50.40
N LEU A 6 24.21 2.27 49.22
CA LEU A 6 24.42 1.32 48.12
C LEU A 6 24.63 -0.14 48.58
N SER A 7 24.08 -1.10 47.82
CA SER A 7 24.84 -1.96 46.88
C SER A 7 24.03 -3.22 46.47
N ILE A 8 24.32 -3.76 45.26
CA ILE A 8 24.02 -5.14 44.78
C ILE A 8 22.54 -5.34 44.34
N VAL A 9 22.15 -5.59 43.09
CA VAL A 9 22.68 -6.46 42.03
C VAL A 9 22.26 -5.88 40.67
N CYS A 10 23.23 -5.58 39.82
CA CYS A 10 23.04 -5.41 38.38
C CYS A 10 23.22 -6.81 37.77
N LEU A 11 22.14 -7.54 37.49
CA LEU A 11 22.12 -8.81 36.74
C LEU A 11 20.67 -9.16 36.41
N PHE A 12 20.11 -8.58 35.36
CA PHE A 12 19.15 -9.27 34.50
C PHE A 12 19.38 -8.79 33.08
N PHE A 13 20.51 -9.25 32.52
CA PHE A 13 20.63 -9.51 31.10
C PHE A 13 19.52 -10.50 30.72
N ILE A 14 18.39 -9.99 30.21
CA ILE A 14 17.56 -10.76 29.29
C ILE A 14 17.64 -10.02 27.97
N GLN A 15 18.45 -10.60 27.08
CA GLN A 15 18.44 -10.31 25.67
C GLN A 15 17.03 -10.55 25.13
N PHE A 16 16.23 -9.49 25.02
CA PHE A 16 15.14 -9.46 24.06
C PHE A 16 15.62 -8.70 22.83
N SER A 17 16.26 -9.46 21.94
CA SER A 17 16.47 -9.10 20.56
C SER A 17 15.11 -8.95 19.87
N PHE A 18 14.43 -7.82 20.06
CA PHE A 18 13.37 -7.38 19.14
C PHE A 18 14.03 -6.76 17.91
N ILE A 19 14.65 -7.60 17.10
CA ILE A 19 14.86 -7.32 15.69
C ILE A 19 13.60 -7.88 15.01
N GLY A 20 12.64 -6.99 14.80
CA GLY A 20 11.35 -7.31 14.20
C GLY A 20 10.91 -6.18 13.27
N ASN A 21 11.52 -6.15 12.08
CA ASN A 21 11.13 -5.36 10.91
C ASN A 21 11.03 -3.84 11.08
N SER A 22 12.20 -3.21 11.03
CA SER A 22 12.30 -1.93 10.31
C SER A 22 12.22 -2.23 8.81
N TYR A 23 11.00 -2.36 8.28
CA TYR A 23 10.83 -2.22 6.84
C TYR A 23 10.97 -0.74 6.51
N CYS A 24 12.14 -0.46 5.95
CA CYS A 24 12.55 0.69 5.19
C CYS A 24 11.37 1.40 4.49
N LEU A 25 11.15 2.66 4.84
CA LEU A 25 10.86 3.67 3.85
C LEU A 25 11.86 4.81 4.06
N ASN A 26 13.03 4.65 3.44
CA ASN A 26 13.75 5.81 2.94
C ASN A 26 12.82 6.45 1.92
N HIS A 27 12.05 7.45 2.35
CA HIS A 27 11.30 8.29 1.43
C HIS A 27 12.30 9.27 0.82
N GLU A 28 13.03 8.83 -0.21
CA GLU A 28 13.78 9.74 -1.06
C GLU A 28 12.78 10.72 -1.69
N LYS A 29 12.72 11.89 -1.08
CA LYS A 29 11.93 13.03 -1.53
C LYS A 29 12.57 13.53 -2.82
N ASN A 30 11.75 13.57 -3.88
CA ASN A 30 11.99 14.13 -5.22
C ASN A 30 12.97 13.39 -6.15
N LYS A 31 12.39 12.57 -7.05
CA LYS A 31 12.88 12.55 -8.43
C LYS A 31 12.73 13.98 -8.99
N ASN A 32 13.86 14.58 -9.38
CA ASN A 32 13.89 15.87 -10.04
C ASN A 32 12.95 15.83 -11.24
N VAL A 33 11.93 16.69 -11.27
CA VAL A 33 11.09 16.84 -12.45
C VAL A 33 11.93 17.64 -13.45
N ASP A 34 12.24 17.03 -14.60
CA ASP A 34 13.05 17.72 -15.61
C ASP A 34 12.36 19.01 -16.08
N GLU A 35 13.13 20.09 -16.19
CA GLU A 35 12.64 21.37 -16.71
C GLU A 35 12.47 21.30 -18.24
N CYS A 36 11.25 20.99 -18.68
CA CYS A 36 10.92 20.95 -20.10
C CYS A 36 10.79 22.35 -20.71
N GLN A 37 11.45 22.55 -21.86
CA GLN A 37 11.39 23.81 -22.63
C GLN A 37 10.24 23.83 -23.66
N ASP A 38 9.60 22.69 -23.92
CA ASP A 38 8.48 22.58 -24.86
C ASP A 38 7.44 21.53 -24.41
N LEU A 39 6.27 21.55 -25.08
CA LEU A 39 5.18 20.62 -24.80
C LEU A 39 5.49 19.17 -25.17
N LYS A 40 6.40 18.93 -26.11
CA LYS A 40 6.76 17.57 -26.55
C LYS A 40 7.53 16.86 -25.44
N CYS A 41 8.47 17.55 -24.79
CA CYS A 41 9.18 17.10 -23.61
C CYS A 41 8.22 16.77 -22.47
N VAL A 42 7.28 17.69 -22.16
CA VAL A 42 6.31 17.49 -21.07
C VAL A 42 5.47 16.23 -21.30
N ARG A 43 4.92 16.08 -22.51
CA ARG A 43 4.09 14.92 -22.86
C ARG A 43 4.86 13.61 -22.80
N THR A 44 6.10 13.60 -23.29
CA THR A 44 6.97 12.42 -23.21
C THR A 44 7.16 11.97 -21.76
N ASN A 45 7.43 12.91 -20.85
CA ASN A 45 7.56 12.59 -19.42
C ASN A 45 6.26 12.08 -18.79
N ILE A 46 5.11 12.70 -19.13
CA ILE A 46 3.79 12.23 -18.69
C ILE A 46 3.51 10.81 -19.20
N ASP A 47 3.80 10.52 -20.46
CA ASP A 47 3.58 9.20 -21.06
C ASP A 47 4.42 8.12 -20.36
N GLU A 48 5.67 8.43 -20.00
CA GLU A 48 6.51 7.52 -19.22
C GLU A 48 5.99 7.29 -17.80
N ILE A 49 5.41 8.31 -17.16
CA ILE A 49 4.74 8.15 -15.86
C ILE A 49 3.48 7.30 -16.01
N ASN A 50 2.68 7.53 -17.05
CA ASN A 50 1.47 6.76 -17.32
C ASN A 50 1.78 5.26 -17.48
N LYS A 51 2.85 4.92 -18.21
CA LYS A 51 3.34 3.53 -18.32
C LYS A 51 3.66 2.95 -16.94
N LYS A 52 4.38 3.69 -16.09
CA LYS A 52 4.72 3.24 -14.73
C LYS A 52 3.47 3.05 -13.86
N ILE A 53 2.48 3.93 -13.95
CA ILE A 53 1.19 3.77 -13.24
C ILE A 53 0.53 2.46 -13.67
N VAL A 54 0.43 2.18 -14.97
CA VAL A 54 -0.18 0.94 -15.48
C VAL A 54 0.57 -0.30 -15.00
N LEU A 55 1.91 -0.26 -15.01
CA LEU A 55 2.73 -1.37 -14.49
C LEU A 55 2.49 -1.62 -13.01
N LEU A 56 2.45 -0.57 -12.18
CA LEU A 56 2.14 -0.68 -10.75
C LEU A 56 0.72 -1.21 -10.50
N LEU A 57 -0.26 -0.80 -11.31
CA LEU A 57 -1.62 -1.34 -11.22
C LEU A 57 -1.66 -2.83 -11.59
N SER A 58 -0.88 -3.25 -12.58
CA SER A 58 -0.76 -4.66 -12.97
C SER A 58 -0.16 -5.50 -11.83
N GLU A 59 0.93 -5.03 -11.22
CA GLU A 59 1.54 -5.66 -10.05
C GLU A 59 0.54 -5.76 -8.88
N ARG A 60 -0.13 -4.64 -8.57
CA ARG A 60 -1.17 -4.60 -7.53
C ARG A 60 -2.28 -5.63 -7.79
N MET A 61 -2.67 -5.83 -9.04
CA MET A 61 -3.70 -6.81 -9.39
C MET A 61 -3.26 -8.25 -9.12
N GLN A 62 -1.98 -8.58 -9.26
CA GLN A 62 -1.47 -9.91 -8.89
C GLN A 62 -1.68 -10.20 -7.40
N TYR A 63 -1.48 -9.20 -6.53
CA TYR A 63 -1.77 -9.36 -5.10
C TYR A 63 -3.28 -9.48 -4.81
N VAL A 64 -4.13 -8.79 -5.58
CA VAL A 64 -5.60 -8.95 -5.48
C VAL A 64 -6.03 -10.38 -5.81
N ILE A 65 -5.46 -10.98 -6.86
CA ILE A 65 -5.70 -12.39 -7.21
C ILE A 65 -5.26 -13.33 -6.06
N GLN A 66 -4.09 -13.08 -5.47
CA GLN A 66 -3.62 -13.84 -4.32
C GLN A 66 -4.57 -13.71 -3.12
N ALA A 67 -5.09 -12.52 -2.85
CA ALA A 67 -6.08 -12.30 -1.80
C ALA A 67 -7.36 -13.11 -2.07
N GLY A 68 -7.86 -13.11 -3.31
CA GLY A 68 -9.01 -13.94 -3.70
C GLY A 68 -8.78 -15.44 -3.45
N ASN A 69 -7.59 -15.94 -3.80
CA ASN A 69 -7.22 -17.34 -3.52
C ASN A 69 -7.19 -17.65 -2.01
N ILE A 70 -6.67 -16.73 -1.20
CA ILE A 70 -6.66 -16.87 0.26
C ILE A 70 -8.09 -16.85 0.82
N LYS A 71 -8.96 -15.96 0.30
CA LYS A 71 -10.38 -15.91 0.69
C LYS A 71 -11.08 -17.24 0.41
N LEU A 72 -10.92 -17.80 -0.79
CA LEU A 72 -11.50 -19.10 -1.15
C LEU A 72 -11.03 -20.23 -0.22
N LYS A 73 -9.72 -20.31 0.07
CA LYS A 73 -9.16 -21.29 1.02
C LYS A 73 -9.74 -21.18 2.43
N ASN A 74 -10.21 -19.98 2.81
CA ASN A 74 -10.85 -19.70 4.09
C ASN A 74 -12.39 -19.69 4.00
N ASN A 75 -12.97 -20.28 2.95
CA ASN A 75 -14.42 -20.35 2.72
C ASN A 75 -15.12 -18.97 2.61
N ILE A 76 -14.39 -17.93 2.23
CA ILE A 76 -14.95 -16.60 1.96
C ILE A 76 -15.31 -16.53 0.48
N ALA A 77 -16.62 -16.50 0.20
CA ALA A 77 -17.13 -16.59 -1.16
C ALA A 77 -17.18 -15.26 -1.92
N THR A 78 -16.96 -14.14 -1.24
CA THR A 78 -17.07 -12.77 -1.78
C THR A 78 -15.74 -12.03 -1.74
N ALA A 79 -15.48 -11.23 -2.77
CA ALA A 79 -14.36 -10.28 -2.81
C ALA A 79 -14.65 -9.03 -1.96
N GLU A 80 -15.92 -8.74 -1.65
CA GLU A 80 -16.33 -7.50 -1.00
C GLU A 80 -15.80 -7.37 0.43
N ASP A 81 -15.13 -6.25 0.70
CA ASP A 81 -14.69 -5.83 2.04
C ASP A 81 -14.76 -4.30 2.15
N LYS A 82 -15.91 -3.78 2.62
CA LYS A 82 -16.19 -2.34 2.68
C LYS A 82 -15.25 -1.60 3.65
N LEU A 83 -14.90 -2.24 4.76
CA LEU A 83 -14.03 -1.65 5.77
C LEU A 83 -12.62 -1.49 5.20
N ARG A 84 -12.08 -2.56 4.61
CA ARG A 84 -10.76 -2.51 3.97
C ARG A 84 -10.73 -1.54 2.80
N ALA A 85 -11.77 -1.51 1.96
CA ALA A 85 -11.90 -0.56 0.85
C ALA A 85 -11.81 0.90 1.33
N SER A 86 -12.61 1.25 2.34
CA SER A 86 -12.61 2.60 2.93
C SER A 86 -11.24 2.96 3.50
N GLN A 87 -10.57 2.00 4.16
CA GLN A 87 -9.21 2.19 4.66
C GLN A 87 -8.19 2.44 3.56
N VAL A 88 -8.24 1.72 2.42
CA VAL A 88 -7.34 1.98 1.28
C VAL A 88 -7.51 3.42 0.79
N ILE A 89 -8.76 3.81 0.54
CA ILE A 89 -9.09 5.09 -0.07
C ILE A 89 -8.66 6.26 0.83
N ASN A 90 -8.93 6.17 2.13
CA ASN A 90 -8.57 7.24 3.08
C ASN A 90 -7.05 7.37 3.25
N GLN A 91 -6.31 6.25 3.30
CA GLN A 91 -4.86 6.28 3.38
C GLN A 91 -4.24 6.86 2.11
N ALA A 92 -4.75 6.46 0.94
CA ALA A 92 -4.29 7.00 -0.33
C ALA A 92 -4.55 8.51 -0.44
N GLU A 93 -5.73 8.97 -0.02
CA GLU A 93 -6.06 10.41 0.01
C GLU A 93 -5.09 11.20 0.88
N LYS A 94 -4.83 10.73 2.11
CA LYS A 94 -3.85 11.35 3.00
C LYS A 94 -2.47 11.43 2.33
N PHE A 95 -2.00 10.33 1.76
CA PHE A 95 -0.71 10.27 1.08
C PHE A 95 -0.65 11.19 -0.15
N GLY A 96 -1.75 11.29 -0.91
CA GLY A 96 -1.86 12.21 -2.04
C GLY A 96 -1.72 13.67 -1.61
N ILE A 97 -2.41 14.07 -0.54
CA ILE A 97 -2.30 15.42 0.03
C ILE A 97 -0.86 15.70 0.50
N GLU A 98 -0.22 14.75 1.18
CA GLU A 98 1.19 14.86 1.62
C GLU A 98 2.16 15.02 0.44
N ASN A 99 1.78 14.55 -0.76
CA ASN A 99 2.54 14.65 -2.00
C ASN A 99 1.99 15.72 -2.96
N SER A 100 1.31 16.75 -2.43
CA SER A 100 0.84 17.93 -3.19
C SER A 100 -0.18 17.63 -4.30
N LEU A 101 -0.91 16.50 -4.24
CA LEU A 101 -2.07 16.29 -5.09
C LEU A 101 -3.28 17.08 -4.57
N PRO A 102 -4.18 17.57 -5.45
CA PRO A 102 -5.37 18.29 -5.03
C PRO A 102 -6.26 17.43 -4.11
N PRO A 103 -6.79 18.01 -3.01
CA PRO A 103 -7.73 17.30 -2.15
C PRO A 103 -8.92 16.72 -2.94
N GLY A 104 -9.25 15.46 -2.66
CA GLY A 104 -10.31 14.69 -3.30
C GLY A 104 -9.93 14.07 -4.64
N PHE A 105 -8.81 14.46 -5.27
CA PHE A 105 -8.38 13.84 -6.52
C PHE A 105 -7.97 12.38 -6.31
N THR A 106 -7.08 12.13 -5.34
CA THR A 106 -6.54 10.79 -5.07
C THR A 106 -7.64 9.84 -4.60
N LYS A 107 -8.55 10.32 -3.74
CA LYS A 107 -9.75 9.60 -3.33
C LYS A 107 -10.54 9.06 -4.52
N LYS A 108 -10.90 9.90 -5.48
CA LYS A 108 -11.68 9.49 -6.67
C LYS A 108 -10.96 8.45 -7.52
N VAL A 109 -9.65 8.61 -7.70
CA VAL A 109 -8.83 7.64 -8.43
C VAL A 109 -8.82 6.28 -7.71
N PHE A 110 -8.62 6.28 -6.39
CA PHE A 110 -8.57 5.04 -5.61
C PHE A 110 -9.93 4.37 -5.43
N GLU A 111 -11.03 5.12 -5.45
CA GLU A 111 -12.39 4.57 -5.51
C GLU A 111 -12.56 3.67 -6.75
N GLU A 112 -12.16 4.15 -7.93
CA GLU A 112 -12.23 3.36 -9.17
C GLU A 112 -11.25 2.18 -9.18
N ILE A 113 -10.02 2.38 -8.69
CA ILE A 113 -9.04 1.28 -8.58
C ILE A 113 -9.57 0.16 -7.69
N VAL A 114 -10.09 0.49 -6.50
CA VAL A 114 -10.61 -0.50 -5.54
C VAL A 114 -11.83 -1.21 -6.11
N LYS A 115 -12.78 -0.46 -6.68
CA LYS A 115 -13.97 -1.02 -7.32
C LYS A 115 -13.60 -1.98 -8.46
N GLY A 116 -12.73 -1.56 -9.38
CA GLY A 116 -12.27 -2.40 -10.48
C GLY A 116 -11.55 -3.66 -10.00
N SER A 117 -10.75 -3.54 -8.94
CA SER A 117 -10.04 -4.68 -8.34
C SER A 117 -10.99 -5.70 -7.73
N MET A 118 -11.98 -5.25 -6.96
CA MET A 118 -12.97 -6.12 -6.33
C MET A 118 -13.81 -6.88 -7.37
N LEU A 119 -14.22 -6.20 -8.44
CA LEU A 119 -14.95 -6.85 -9.54
C LEU A 119 -14.10 -7.91 -10.25
N TYR A 120 -12.82 -7.60 -10.49
CA TYR A 120 -11.90 -8.54 -11.11
C TYR A 120 -11.61 -9.74 -10.19
N GLU A 121 -11.38 -9.49 -8.91
CA GLU A 121 -11.17 -10.52 -7.88
C GLU A 121 -12.36 -11.49 -7.82
N GLN A 122 -13.59 -10.97 -7.73
CA GLN A 122 -14.80 -11.79 -7.68
C GLN A 122 -14.90 -12.68 -8.92
N LYS A 123 -14.69 -12.10 -10.11
CA LYS A 123 -14.73 -12.84 -11.37
C LYS A 123 -13.67 -13.94 -11.43
N ASP A 124 -12.47 -13.71 -10.91
CA ASP A 124 -11.42 -14.72 -10.83
C ASP A 124 -11.78 -15.83 -9.82
N MET A 125 -12.29 -15.45 -8.66
CA MET A 125 -12.77 -16.39 -7.64
C MET A 125 -13.87 -17.32 -8.17
N ASP A 126 -14.86 -16.75 -8.87
CA ASP A 126 -15.98 -17.51 -9.42
C ASP A 126 -15.53 -18.50 -10.50
N LYS A 127 -14.57 -18.10 -11.36
CA LYS A 127 -13.97 -19.00 -12.36
C LYS A 127 -13.24 -20.19 -11.74
N ARG A 128 -12.66 -20.03 -10.55
CA ARG A 128 -11.92 -21.11 -9.86
C ARG A 128 -12.87 -22.11 -9.23
N LYS A 129 -13.96 -21.64 -8.60
CA LYS A 129 -15.01 -22.52 -8.03
C LYS A 129 -15.65 -23.46 -9.05
N VAL A 130 -15.72 -23.08 -10.33
CA VAL A 130 -16.29 -23.92 -11.40
C VAL A 130 -15.36 -25.07 -11.81
N LYS A 131 -14.07 -24.98 -11.48
CA LYS A 131 -13.06 -25.98 -11.86
C LYS A 131 -12.81 -27.04 -10.79
N ASP A 132 -13.25 -26.81 -9.58
CA ASP A 132 -13.16 -27.71 -8.43
C ASP A 132 -14.48 -28.50 -8.28
#